data_AF-A0AAD5IQI9-F1
#
_entry.id   AF-A0AAD5IQI9-F1
#
_cell.length_a   1.000
_cell.length_b   1.000
_cell.length_c   1.000
_cell.angle_alpha   90.00
_cell.angle_beta   90.00
_cell.angle_gamma   90.00
#
_symmetry.space_group_name_H-M   'P 1'
#
loop_
_entity.id
_entity.type
_entity.pdbx_description
1 polymer ?
#
loop_
_entity_poly.entity_id
_entity_poly.type
_entity_poly.pdbx_seq_one_letter_code
_entity_poly.pdbx_strand_id
1 'polypeptide(L)'
;MNGTTMPPPAAAPGAVPAMTSGAGQHPPLPLSPSPSFVNSFRVAAVADRLASHVLQPQPVSQHDAMEFFHLCISLARGIDYAVANNEVPNTIRDLPPLMKQVCQRKSDPSLRAAIAVLMLSVKNACKIGWFSSEERKEILFLQMRWLAASHVLEILYLDQAI
;
A
#
# COMPACT_ATOMS: atom_id res chain seq x y z
N MET A 1 75.98 19.51 44.34
CA MET A 1 76.66 18.70 43.31
C MET A 1 75.63 18.34 42.25
N ASN A 2 75.91 18.72 41.00
CA ASN A 2 75.43 18.26 39.68
C ASN A 2 74.19 17.34 39.64
N GLY A 3 73.15 17.65 38.85
CA GLY A 3 73.06 17.26 37.42
C GLY A 3 72.88 15.74 37.31
N THR A 4 71.83 15.16 36.72
CA THR A 4 71.65 15.09 35.25
C THR A 4 70.34 14.35 34.95
N THR A 5 69.75 14.75 33.84
CA THR A 5 68.53 14.32 33.14
C THR A 5 68.80 13.10 32.23
N MET A 6 67.82 12.18 32.09
CA MET A 6 67.49 11.37 30.87
C MET A 6 68.50 10.26 30.41
N PRO A 7 68.18 9.32 29.47
CA PRO A 7 66.89 8.78 28.97
C PRO A 7 66.97 7.24 28.60
N PRO A 8 66.37 6.68 27.50
CA PRO A 8 65.82 5.31 27.46
C PRO A 8 66.73 4.38 26.62
N PRO A 9 66.24 3.21 26.16
CA PRO A 9 66.66 2.80 24.83
C PRO A 9 65.51 2.39 23.90
N ALA A 10 65.73 2.74 22.64
CA ALA A 10 64.87 2.61 21.48
C ALA A 10 65.05 1.26 20.74
N ALA A 11 63.94 0.82 20.16
CA ALA A 11 63.71 0.32 18.79
C ALA A 11 64.70 -0.64 18.05
N ALA A 12 64.12 -1.81 17.71
CA ALA A 12 64.02 -2.46 16.37
C ALA A 12 65.26 -3.22 15.82
N PRO A 13 65.13 -4.25 14.93
CA PRO A 13 64.52 -4.10 13.59
C PRO A 13 63.81 -5.33 12.91
N GLY A 14 62.89 -5.01 11.98
CA GLY A 14 62.62 -5.77 10.75
C GLY A 14 61.31 -6.57 10.74
N ALA A 15 60.39 -6.47 9.78
CA ALA A 15 60.28 -5.68 8.55
C ALA A 15 58.79 -5.68 8.13
N VAL A 16 58.31 -4.60 7.50
CA VAL A 16 56.99 -4.51 6.81
C VAL A 16 57.14 -4.96 5.35
N PRO A 17 56.07 -5.43 4.66
CA PRO A 17 55.17 -4.48 4.00
C PRO A 17 53.67 -4.86 4.00
N ALA A 18 52.84 -3.83 3.86
CA ALA A 18 51.40 -3.85 3.64
C ALA A 18 51.00 -4.51 2.31
N MET A 19 49.85 -5.22 2.25
CA MET A 19 48.85 -5.20 1.14
C MET A 19 47.49 -5.83 1.58
N THR A 20 46.41 -5.09 1.33
CA THR A 20 45.11 -5.51 0.74
C THR A 20 44.24 -6.66 1.30
N SER A 21 42.97 -6.32 1.52
CA SER A 21 41.74 -7.10 1.26
C SER A 21 41.50 -8.44 1.97
N GLY A 22 40.48 -8.42 2.82
CA GLY A 22 39.76 -9.60 3.27
C GLY A 22 38.33 -9.23 3.62
N ALA A 23 37.54 -8.87 2.60
CA ALA A 23 36.09 -8.86 2.72
C ALA A 23 35.65 -10.26 3.13
N GLY A 24 35.32 -10.44 4.41
CA GLY A 24 34.58 -11.61 4.87
C GLY A 24 33.25 -11.61 4.14
N GLN A 25 33.16 -12.42 3.09
CA GLN A 25 31.95 -12.69 2.32
C GLN A 25 30.93 -13.34 3.24
N HIS A 26 30.17 -12.53 3.96
CA HIS A 26 28.78 -12.89 4.20
C HIS A 26 28.14 -13.04 2.82
N PRO A 27 27.44 -14.16 2.54
CA PRO A 27 26.54 -14.21 1.39
C PRO A 27 25.65 -12.97 1.46
N PRO A 28 25.39 -12.25 0.35
CA PRO A 28 24.38 -11.22 0.37
C PRO A 28 23.11 -11.89 0.87
N LEU A 29 22.59 -11.43 2.02
CA LEU A 29 21.25 -11.79 2.45
C LEU A 29 20.33 -11.59 1.24
N PRO A 30 19.40 -12.53 0.94
CA PRO A 30 18.51 -12.35 -0.19
C PRO A 30 17.88 -10.97 -0.08
N LEU A 31 18.10 -10.13 -1.11
CA LEU A 31 17.60 -8.76 -1.16
C LEU A 31 16.10 -8.83 -0.86
N SER A 32 15.71 -8.44 0.35
CA SER A 32 14.30 -8.45 0.72
C SER A 32 13.57 -7.49 -0.22
N PRO A 33 12.42 -7.88 -0.76
CA PRO A 33 11.69 -7.02 -1.68
C PRO A 33 11.34 -5.70 -1.00
N SER A 34 11.42 -4.60 -1.73
CA SER A 34 11.09 -3.29 -1.16
C SER A 34 9.63 -3.22 -0.69
N PRO A 35 9.32 -2.45 0.36
CA PRO A 35 7.93 -2.27 0.81
C PRO A 35 6.98 -1.82 -0.31
N SER A 36 7.45 -0.93 -1.19
CA SER A 36 6.71 -0.48 -2.37
C SER A 36 6.39 -1.63 -3.33
N PHE A 37 7.38 -2.48 -3.63
CA PHE A 37 7.17 -3.65 -4.49
C PHE A 37 6.16 -4.62 -3.86
N VAL A 38 6.31 -4.92 -2.57
CA VAL A 38 5.38 -5.78 -1.84
C VAL A 38 3.96 -5.20 -1.85
N ASN A 39 3.82 -3.88 -1.65
CA ASN A 39 2.51 -3.22 -1.68
C ASN A 39 1.89 -3.28 -3.08
N SER A 40 2.63 -2.91 -4.12
CA SER A 40 2.15 -2.95 -5.51
C SER A 40 1.72 -4.36 -5.92
N PHE A 41 2.51 -5.38 -5.57
CA PHE A 41 2.16 -6.78 -5.82
C PHE A 41 0.88 -7.20 -5.08
N ARG A 42 0.75 -6.81 -3.81
CA ARG A 42 -0.45 -7.09 -3.01
C ARG A 42 -1.69 -6.39 -3.57
N VAL A 43 -1.58 -5.12 -3.96
CA VAL A 43 -2.69 -4.36 -4.58
C VAL A 43 -3.17 -5.06 -5.85
N ALA A 44 -2.25 -5.47 -6.72
CA ALA A 44 -2.59 -6.21 -7.94
C ALA A 44 -3.33 -7.51 -7.63
N ALA A 45 -2.75 -8.36 -6.78
CA ALA A 45 -3.35 -9.66 -6.43
C ALA A 45 -4.71 -9.54 -5.74
N VAL A 46 -4.90 -8.51 -4.90
CA VAL A 46 -6.18 -8.25 -4.24
C VAL A 46 -7.21 -7.71 -5.22
N ALA A 47 -6.82 -6.84 -6.15
CA ALA A 47 -7.72 -6.31 -7.18
C ALA A 47 -8.24 -7.44 -8.09
N ASP A 48 -7.36 -8.33 -8.53
CA ASP A 48 -7.73 -9.48 -9.37
C ASP A 48 -8.73 -10.41 -8.66
N ARG A 49 -8.46 -10.72 -7.39
CA ARG A 49 -9.37 -11.54 -6.56
C ARG A 49 -10.68 -10.81 -6.31
N LEU A 50 -10.67 -9.50 -6.05
CA LEU A 50 -11.90 -8.75 -5.84
C LEU A 50 -12.75 -8.76 -7.12
N ALA A 51 -12.14 -8.62 -8.29
CA ALA A 51 -12.84 -8.67 -9.58
C ALA A 51 -13.57 -10.02 -9.79
N SER A 52 -12.94 -11.15 -9.42
CA SER A 52 -13.57 -12.46 -9.56
C SER A 52 -14.78 -12.65 -8.63
N HIS A 53 -14.75 -12.05 -7.44
CA HIS A 53 -15.87 -12.08 -6.49
C HIS A 53 -17.05 -11.19 -6.90
N VAL A 54 -16.80 -10.08 -7.60
CA VAL A 54 -17.89 -9.19 -8.02
C VAL A 54 -18.77 -9.82 -9.12
N LEU A 55 -18.18 -10.69 -9.95
CA LEU A 55 -18.88 -11.39 -11.03
C LEU A 55 -19.73 -12.58 -10.57
N GLN A 56 -19.66 -12.96 -9.29
CA GLN A 56 -20.39 -14.11 -8.78
C GLN A 56 -21.91 -13.87 -8.73
N PRO A 57 -22.73 -14.83 -9.22
CA PRO A 57 -24.18 -14.79 -9.08
C PRO A 57 -24.61 -14.71 -7.60
N GLN A 58 -25.73 -14.03 -7.35
CA GLN A 58 -26.37 -13.99 -6.03
C GLN A 58 -27.40 -15.14 -5.89
N PRO A 59 -27.63 -15.69 -4.68
CA PRO A 59 -27.07 -15.29 -3.39
C PRO A 59 -25.64 -15.82 -3.17
N VAL A 60 -24.81 -15.00 -2.54
CA VAL A 60 -23.41 -15.33 -2.23
C VAL A 60 -23.37 -16.14 -0.93
N SER A 61 -22.42 -17.07 -0.79
CA SER A 61 -22.23 -17.75 0.49
C SER A 61 -21.70 -16.77 1.55
N GLN A 62 -21.91 -17.06 2.84
CA GLN A 62 -21.35 -16.22 3.91
C GLN A 62 -19.82 -16.14 3.86
N HIS A 63 -19.16 -17.23 3.44
CA HIS A 63 -17.71 -17.28 3.26
C HIS A 63 -17.27 -16.27 2.19
N ASP A 64 -17.94 -16.24 1.05
CA ASP A 64 -17.61 -15.34 -0.06
C ASP A 64 -17.91 -13.87 0.29
N ALA A 65 -18.95 -13.60 1.08
CA ALA A 65 -19.21 -12.26 1.62
C ALA A 65 -18.07 -11.79 2.54
N MET A 66 -17.59 -12.66 3.45
CA MET A 66 -16.47 -12.35 4.32
C MET A 66 -15.16 -12.14 3.52
N GLU A 67 -14.93 -12.95 2.50
CA GLU A 67 -13.78 -12.78 1.61
C GLU A 67 -13.85 -11.44 0.86
N PHE A 68 -15.00 -11.10 0.29
CA PHE A 68 -15.24 -9.81 -0.35
C PHE A 68 -14.97 -8.64 0.60
N PHE A 69 -15.48 -8.70 1.83
CA PHE A 69 -15.24 -7.71 2.87
C PHE A 69 -13.72 -7.52 3.11
N HIS A 70 -12.99 -8.61 3.33
CA HIS A 70 -11.55 -8.56 3.56
C HIS A 70 -10.78 -8.04 2.34
N LEU A 71 -11.20 -8.40 1.13
CA LEU A 71 -10.59 -7.89 -0.11
C LEU A 71 -10.78 -6.38 -0.25
N CYS A 72 -11.98 -5.84 0.03
CA CYS A 72 -12.23 -4.40 0.03
C CYS A 72 -11.31 -3.66 1.03
N ILE A 73 -11.22 -4.14 2.28
CA ILE A 73 -10.37 -3.52 3.31
C ILE A 73 -8.88 -3.65 2.96
N SER A 74 -8.45 -4.79 2.42
CA SER A 74 -7.06 -5.01 2.02
C SER A 74 -6.66 -4.08 0.86
N LEU A 75 -7.56 -3.92 -0.13
CA LEU A 75 -7.33 -3.03 -1.27
C LEU A 75 -7.28 -1.57 -0.81
N ALA A 76 -8.21 -1.14 0.04
CA ALA A 76 -8.22 0.20 0.63
C ALA A 76 -6.88 0.55 1.29
N ARG A 77 -6.38 -0.34 2.15
CA ARG A 77 -5.08 -0.17 2.83
C ARG A 77 -3.91 -0.07 1.85
N GLY A 78 -3.91 -0.87 0.79
CA GLY A 78 -2.85 -0.82 -0.22
C GLY A 78 -2.86 0.48 -1.03
N ILE A 79 -4.05 1.01 -1.33
CA ILE A 79 -4.22 2.33 -1.95
C ILE A 79 -3.74 3.43 -1.00
N ASP A 80 -4.19 3.42 0.26
CA ASP A 80 -3.82 4.43 1.25
C ASP A 80 -2.30 4.45 1.50
N TYR A 81 -1.65 3.27 1.55
CA TYR A 81 -0.20 3.18 1.62
C TYR A 81 0.46 3.84 0.41
N ALA A 82 0.02 3.51 -0.82
CA ALA A 82 0.62 4.05 -2.03
C ALA A 82 0.42 5.58 -2.10
N VAL A 83 -0.77 6.05 -1.77
CA VAL A 83 -1.09 7.47 -1.63
C VAL A 83 -0.16 8.17 -0.64
N ALA A 84 0.02 7.62 0.56
CA ALA A 84 0.87 8.22 1.60
C ALA A 84 2.35 8.29 1.19
N ASN A 85 2.81 7.38 0.34
CA ASN A 85 4.18 7.33 -0.16
C ASN A 85 4.36 7.98 -1.54
N ASN A 86 3.34 8.63 -2.10
CA ASN A 86 3.33 9.20 -3.45
C ASN A 86 3.66 8.17 -4.56
N GLU A 87 3.27 6.92 -4.33
CA GLU A 87 3.45 5.82 -5.27
C GLU A 87 2.20 5.65 -6.13
N VAL A 88 2.38 5.20 -7.37
CA VAL A 88 1.33 5.04 -8.37
C VAL A 88 1.39 3.59 -8.87
N PRO A 89 0.55 2.67 -8.33
CA PRO A 89 0.59 1.27 -8.75
C PRO A 89 0.23 1.09 -10.22
N ASN A 90 0.84 0.12 -10.90
CA ASN A 90 0.53 -0.16 -12.31
C ASN A 90 -0.94 -0.58 -12.54
N THR A 91 -1.57 -1.18 -11.52
CA THR A 91 -2.97 -1.64 -11.51
C THR A 91 -4.00 -0.50 -11.49
N ILE A 92 -3.58 0.77 -11.48
CA ILE A 92 -4.50 1.92 -11.46
C ILE A 92 -5.51 1.87 -12.60
N ARG A 93 -5.13 1.37 -13.78
CA ARG A 93 -6.01 1.28 -14.95
C ARG A 93 -7.20 0.35 -14.73
N ASP A 94 -7.05 -0.64 -13.85
CA ASP A 94 -8.09 -1.64 -13.55
C ASP A 94 -8.99 -1.18 -12.40
N LEU A 95 -8.59 -0.14 -11.67
CA LEU A 95 -9.35 0.38 -10.53
C LEU A 95 -10.70 1.01 -10.92
N PRO A 96 -10.81 1.86 -11.96
CA PRO A 96 -12.08 2.42 -12.38
C PRO A 96 -13.14 1.35 -12.71
N PRO A 97 -12.90 0.37 -13.61
CA PRO A 97 -13.90 -0.64 -13.92
C PRO A 97 -14.24 -1.51 -12.70
N LEU A 98 -13.25 -1.87 -11.88
CA LEU A 98 -13.47 -2.61 -10.64
C LEU A 98 -14.42 -1.85 -9.69
N MET A 99 -14.24 -0.53 -9.54
CA MET A 99 -15.13 0.28 -8.71
C MET A 99 -16.56 0.31 -9.24
N LYS A 100 -16.77 0.34 -10.58
CA LYS A 100 -18.13 0.25 -11.16
C LYS A 100 -18.82 -1.02 -10.72
N GLN A 101 -18.10 -2.14 -10.78
CA GLN A 101 -18.59 -3.45 -10.43
C GLN A 101 -18.87 -3.54 -8.92
N VAL A 102 -17.94 -3.11 -8.07
CA VAL A 102 -18.11 -3.11 -6.60
C VAL A 102 -19.36 -2.32 -6.17
N CYS A 103 -19.61 -1.16 -6.80
CA CYS A 103 -20.81 -0.35 -6.53
C CYS A 103 -22.14 -1.05 -6.90
N GLN A 104 -22.13 -2.15 -7.66
CA GLN A 104 -23.34 -2.91 -8.00
C GLN A 104 -23.73 -3.91 -6.90
N ARG A 105 -22.80 -4.25 -5.98
CA ARG A 105 -23.06 -5.12 -4.82
C ARG A 105 -23.78 -4.30 -3.74
N LYS A 106 -25.12 -4.19 -3.84
CA LYS A 106 -25.94 -3.29 -3.01
C LYS A 106 -26.72 -3.95 -1.87
N SER A 107 -26.68 -5.28 -1.73
CA SER A 107 -27.66 -6.01 -0.93
C SER A 107 -27.26 -6.23 0.54
N ASP A 108 -25.98 -6.29 0.88
CA ASP A 108 -25.54 -6.69 2.23
C ASP A 108 -25.08 -5.50 3.10
N PRO A 109 -25.73 -5.22 4.25
CA PRO A 109 -25.31 -4.19 5.20
C PRO A 109 -23.85 -4.32 5.66
N SER A 110 -23.34 -5.53 5.84
CA SER A 110 -21.97 -5.77 6.32
C SER A 110 -20.92 -5.36 5.28
N LEU A 111 -21.22 -5.57 3.99
CA LEU A 111 -20.35 -5.19 2.89
C LEU A 111 -20.35 -3.68 2.64
N ARG A 112 -21.44 -2.98 2.98
CA ARG A 112 -21.51 -1.51 2.79
C ARG A 112 -20.38 -0.78 3.49
N ALA A 113 -20.03 -1.16 4.72
CA ALA A 113 -18.94 -0.51 5.46
C ALA A 113 -17.59 -0.67 4.74
N ALA A 114 -17.25 -1.89 4.31
CA ALA A 114 -15.99 -2.13 3.60
C ALA A 114 -15.93 -1.45 2.23
N ILE A 115 -17.06 -1.43 1.51
CA ILE A 115 -17.17 -0.71 0.23
C ILE A 115 -16.98 0.80 0.45
N ALA A 116 -17.59 1.37 1.50
CA ALA A 116 -17.45 2.79 1.81
C ALA A 116 -16.00 3.17 2.13
N VAL A 117 -15.28 2.34 2.90
CA VAL A 117 -13.85 2.52 3.18
C VAL A 117 -13.04 2.49 1.88
N LEU A 118 -13.27 1.50 1.02
CA LEU A 118 -12.59 1.41 -0.28
C LEU A 118 -12.86 2.65 -1.16
N MET A 119 -14.10 3.13 -1.20
CA MET A 119 -14.45 4.36 -1.94
C MET A 119 -13.67 5.57 -1.42
N LEU A 120 -13.53 5.71 -0.10
CA LEU A 120 -12.79 6.83 0.50
C LEU A 120 -11.30 6.79 0.11
N SER A 121 -10.65 5.63 0.16
CA SER A 121 -9.26 5.48 -0.27
C SER A 121 -9.10 5.83 -1.77
N VAL A 122 -10.02 5.39 -2.62
CA VAL A 122 -10.02 5.76 -4.05
C VAL A 122 -10.27 7.26 -4.25
N LYS A 123 -11.14 7.89 -3.43
CA LYS A 123 -11.35 9.35 -3.46
C LYS A 123 -10.05 10.10 -3.17
N ASN A 124 -9.23 9.61 -2.25
CA ASN A 124 -7.92 10.21 -1.95
C ASN A 124 -6.94 10.05 -3.12
N ALA A 125 -6.88 8.86 -3.74
CA ALA A 125 -6.10 8.64 -4.96
C ALA A 125 -6.53 9.59 -6.11
N CYS A 126 -7.85 9.82 -6.26
CA CYS A 126 -8.38 10.82 -7.18
C CYS A 126 -7.83 12.23 -6.92
N LYS A 127 -7.77 12.67 -5.66
CA LYS A 127 -7.26 14.01 -5.31
C LYS A 127 -5.79 14.20 -5.69
N ILE A 128 -4.97 13.16 -5.56
CA ILE A 128 -3.53 13.18 -5.85
C ILE A 128 -3.23 13.04 -7.35
N GLY A 129 -4.24 12.77 -8.17
CA GLY A 129 -4.11 12.80 -9.62
C GLY A 129 -3.76 11.46 -10.27
N TRP A 130 -4.08 10.35 -9.62
CA TRP A 130 -3.93 9.01 -10.21
C TRP A 130 -4.75 8.80 -11.49
N PHE A 131 -5.84 9.55 -11.65
CA PHE A 131 -6.79 9.39 -12.76
C PHE A 131 -6.91 10.68 -13.56
N SER A 132 -7.23 10.53 -14.86
CA SER A 132 -7.60 11.65 -15.73
C SER A 132 -8.83 12.39 -15.20
N SER A 133 -9.09 13.59 -15.72
CA SER A 133 -10.29 14.36 -15.39
C SER A 133 -11.58 13.55 -15.58
N GLU A 134 -11.68 12.82 -16.69
CA GLU A 134 -12.91 12.10 -17.04
C GLU A 134 -13.12 10.85 -16.18
N GLU A 135 -12.08 10.05 -15.98
CA GLU A 135 -12.14 8.88 -15.07
C GLU A 135 -12.48 9.30 -13.64
N ARG A 136 -11.89 10.40 -13.17
CA ARG A 136 -12.16 10.95 -11.85
C ARG A 136 -13.62 11.36 -11.68
N LYS A 137 -14.18 12.10 -12.63
CA LYS A 137 -15.59 12.51 -12.60
C LYS A 137 -16.50 11.29 -12.55
N GLU A 138 -16.21 10.27 -13.36
CA GLU A 138 -16.99 9.04 -13.39
C GLU A 138 -16.93 8.27 -12.07
N ILE A 139 -15.73 8.07 -11.51
CA ILE A 139 -15.55 7.39 -10.22
C ILE A 139 -16.29 8.16 -9.11
N LEU A 140 -16.09 9.48 -9.00
CA LEU A 140 -16.73 10.30 -7.98
C LEU A 140 -18.27 10.31 -8.12
N PHE A 141 -18.78 10.34 -9.34
CA PHE A 141 -20.21 10.24 -9.61
C PHE A 141 -20.79 8.91 -9.13
N LEU A 142 -20.11 7.79 -9.41
CA LEU A 142 -20.54 6.47 -8.95
C LEU A 142 -20.52 6.35 -7.43
N GLN A 143 -19.47 6.86 -6.79
CA GLN A 143 -19.36 6.89 -5.33
C GLN A 143 -20.49 7.71 -4.70
N MET A 144 -20.73 8.93 -5.19
CA MET A 144 -21.82 9.80 -4.74
C MET A 144 -23.18 9.12 -4.88
N ARG A 145 -23.45 8.53 -6.04
CA ARG A 145 -24.70 7.81 -6.31
C ARG A 145 -24.88 6.58 -5.42
N TRP A 146 -23.80 5.84 -5.14
CA TRP A 146 -23.84 4.70 -4.25
C TRP A 146 -24.11 5.13 -2.80
N LEU A 147 -23.39 6.14 -2.30
CA LEU A 147 -23.59 6.68 -0.96
C LEU A 147 -25.02 7.17 -0.73
N ALA A 148 -25.59 7.89 -1.70
CA ALA A 148 -26.98 8.34 -1.67
C ALA A 148 -27.98 7.18 -1.60
N ALA A 149 -27.71 6.08 -2.31
CA ALA A 149 -28.59 4.90 -2.33
C ALA A 149 -28.45 4.00 -1.10
N SER A 150 -27.35 4.09 -0.34
CA SER A 150 -27.02 3.14 0.73
C SER A 150 -27.36 3.61 2.15
N HIS A 151 -27.90 4.82 2.34
CA HIS A 151 -28.17 5.46 3.64
C HIS A 151 -26.91 5.58 4.55
N VAL A 152 -25.71 5.41 4.00
CA VAL A 152 -24.42 5.49 4.72
C VAL A 152 -24.00 6.96 4.96
N LEU A 153 -24.80 7.92 4.48
CA LEU A 153 -24.53 9.35 4.55
C LEU A 153 -24.35 9.90 5.97
N GLU A 154 -25.00 9.34 6.99
CA GLU A 154 -24.90 9.89 8.36
C GLU A 154 -23.52 9.70 8.99
N ILE A 155 -22.73 8.68 8.62
CA ILE A 155 -21.44 8.40 9.27
C ILE A 155 -20.28 9.14 8.60
N LEU A 156 -20.32 9.35 7.28
CA LEU A 156 -19.22 9.97 6.54
C LEU A 156 -19.34 11.50 6.38
N TYR A 157 -20.52 12.08 6.60
CA TYR A 157 -20.68 13.55 6.59
C TYR A 157 -20.24 14.22 7.89
N LEU A 158 -20.23 13.50 9.02
CA LEU A 158 -19.72 14.01 10.30
C LEU A 158 -18.21 14.29 10.26
N ASP A 159 -17.45 13.64 9.37
CA ASP A 159 -16.00 13.82 9.23
C ASP A 159 -15.60 14.92 8.21
N GLN A 160 -16.56 15.59 7.57
CA GLN A 160 -16.30 16.75 6.71
C GLN A 160 -16.65 18.10 7.36
N ALA A 161 -17.05 18.09 8.64
CA ALA A 161 -17.39 19.28 9.40
C ALA A 161 -16.30 19.71 10.41
N ILE A 162 -15.09 19.11 10.35
CA ILE A 162 -13.92 19.47 11.17
C ILE A 162 -12.74 19.77 10.26
#